data_AF-A0A5N9EFQ9-F1
#
_entry.id   AF-A0A5N9EFQ9-F1
#
_cell.length_a   1.000
_cell.length_b   1.000
_cell.length_c   1.000
_cell.angle_alpha   90.00
_cell.angle_beta   90.00
_cell.angle_gamma   90.00
#
_symmetry.space_group_name_H-M   'P 1'
#
loop_
_entity.id
_entity.type
_entity.pdbx_description
1 polymer ?
#
loop_
_entity_poly.entity_id
_entity_poly.type
_entity_poly.pdbx_seq_one_letter_code
_entity_poly.pdbx_strand_id
1 'polypeptide(L)'
;MDKKNHYHQDMLSVEEARKKILGNFTRLSVESTPILKCLGMTLAKDIISPINVPPLNNSAMDGYAIISLDTKNKILTNLLELEVIGTVAAGEISDKTIQSGQALRIMTGAPIPSGSDAVVPFEKTDEQKRKLRGSSDRKISIMAKVDSGENIRFKGEDIFAGATVLHKNKIIRPADIGVAASIGLTHLPVIRRPVIAIFSTGNELVEPGNKLNEGKIYNSNAFTIASMVSSYGGLPKIIDTAEDSFQAVNEAI
;
A
#
# COMPACT_ATOMS: atom_id res chain seq x y z
N MET A 1 -6.66 56.54 -29.85
CA MET A 1 -5.39 55.78 -29.81
C MET A 1 -5.74 54.31 -29.91
N ASP A 2 -5.68 53.79 -31.13
CA ASP A 2 -5.98 52.40 -31.42
C ASP A 2 -5.01 51.48 -30.69
N LYS A 3 -5.55 50.60 -29.83
CA LYS A 3 -4.79 49.46 -29.33
C LYS A 3 -4.46 48.59 -30.53
N LYS A 4 -3.20 48.59 -30.96
CA LYS A 4 -2.67 47.63 -31.93
C LYS A 4 -2.96 46.23 -31.38
N ASN A 5 -3.98 45.59 -31.94
CA ASN A 5 -4.24 44.18 -31.79
C ASN A 5 -3.08 43.45 -32.47
N HIS A 6 -2.04 43.12 -31.70
CA HIS A 6 -0.94 42.23 -32.11
C HIS A 6 -1.44 40.77 -32.20
N TYR A 7 -2.49 40.51 -32.98
CA TYR A 7 -2.88 39.16 -33.35
C TYR A 7 -2.15 38.82 -34.66
N HIS A 8 -0.96 38.25 -34.55
CA HIS A 8 -0.23 37.70 -35.68
C HIS A 8 -1.04 36.53 -36.27
N GLN A 9 -1.28 36.56 -37.59
CA GLN A 9 -2.04 35.55 -38.36
C GLN A 9 -1.48 34.12 -38.30
N ASP A 10 -0.32 33.91 -37.66
CA ASP A 10 0.41 32.63 -37.60
C ASP A 10 0.41 31.95 -36.21
N MET A 11 -0.37 32.44 -35.24
CA MET A 11 -0.44 31.81 -33.92
C MET A 11 -1.28 30.53 -33.93
N LEU A 12 -0.71 29.43 -33.43
CA LEU A 12 -1.43 28.18 -33.20
C LEU A 12 -2.53 28.38 -32.15
N SER A 13 -3.64 27.67 -32.31
CA SER A 13 -4.59 27.51 -31.21
C SER A 13 -3.93 26.77 -30.04
N VAL A 14 -4.46 26.98 -28.84
CA VAL A 14 -3.99 26.29 -27.62
C VAL A 14 -4.01 24.76 -27.81
N GLU A 15 -5.04 24.22 -28.45
CA GLU A 15 -5.16 22.79 -28.68
C GLU A 15 -4.13 22.26 -29.69
N GLU A 16 -3.84 23.01 -30.75
CA GLU A 16 -2.79 22.64 -31.71
C GLU A 16 -1.41 22.67 -31.07
N ALA A 17 -1.11 23.72 -30.30
CA ALA A 17 0.14 23.83 -29.56
C ALA A 17 0.29 22.66 -28.57
N ARG A 18 -0.78 22.36 -27.79
CA ARG A 18 -0.79 21.23 -26.85
C ARG A 18 -0.55 19.90 -27.56
N LYS A 19 -1.23 19.64 -28.68
CA LYS A 19 -1.05 18.41 -29.46
C LYS A 19 0.38 18.27 -29.97
N LYS A 20 0.97 19.35 -30.51
CA LYS A 20 2.37 19.34 -30.98
C LYS A 20 3.35 19.08 -29.82
N ILE A 21 3.18 19.77 -28.68
CA ILE A 21 4.02 19.58 -27.49
C ILE A 21 3.96 18.13 -27.01
N LEU A 22 2.75 17.60 -26.78
CA LEU A 22 2.56 16.23 -26.29
C LEU A 22 3.08 15.17 -27.26
N GLY A 23 3.03 15.44 -28.58
CA GLY A 23 3.57 14.55 -29.61
C GLY A 23 5.09 14.38 -29.60
N ASN A 24 5.83 15.28 -28.93
CA ASN A 24 7.30 15.16 -28.79
C ASN A 24 7.73 14.30 -27.60
N PHE A 25 6.80 13.96 -26.70
CA PHE A 25 7.13 13.17 -25.51
C PHE A 25 6.89 11.69 -25.75
N THR A 26 7.84 10.87 -25.29
CA THR A 26 7.69 9.42 -25.21
C THR A 26 7.74 8.97 -23.76
N ARG A 27 7.17 7.80 -23.49
CA ARG A 27 7.23 7.20 -22.16
C ARG A 27 8.68 6.94 -21.79
N LEU A 28 9.10 7.41 -20.61
CA LEU A 28 10.45 7.16 -20.11
C LEU A 28 10.67 5.67 -19.80
N SER A 29 11.94 5.31 -19.62
CA SER A 29 12.36 3.94 -19.30
C SER A 29 11.78 3.45 -17.98
N VAL A 30 11.62 2.13 -17.89
CA VAL A 30 11.23 1.43 -16.67
C VAL A 30 12.45 1.27 -15.77
N GLU A 31 12.27 1.43 -14.46
CA GLU A 31 13.26 1.14 -13.43
C GLU A 31 12.65 0.26 -12.33
N SER A 32 13.50 -0.52 -11.66
CA SER A 32 13.13 -1.28 -10.47
C SER A 32 13.49 -0.45 -9.25
N THR A 33 12.47 0.08 -8.56
CA THR A 33 12.67 1.06 -7.49
C THR A 33 12.19 0.48 -6.15
N PRO A 34 12.93 0.68 -5.04
CA PRO A 34 12.49 0.24 -3.72
C PRO A 34 11.10 0.79 -3.38
N ILE A 35 10.22 -0.04 -2.81
CA ILE A 35 8.80 0.30 -2.64
C ILE A 35 8.57 1.64 -1.94
N LEU A 36 9.34 1.98 -0.90
CA LEU A 36 9.20 3.25 -0.17
C LEU A 36 9.57 4.49 -1.01
N LYS A 37 10.38 4.32 -2.06
CA LYS A 37 10.74 5.39 -3.00
C LYS A 37 9.76 5.53 -4.18
N CYS A 38 8.80 4.60 -4.30
CA CYS A 38 7.87 4.56 -5.42
C CYS A 38 6.65 5.48 -5.25
N LEU A 39 6.46 6.13 -4.10
CA LEU A 39 5.30 6.99 -3.86
C LEU A 39 5.19 8.09 -4.92
N GLY A 40 4.00 8.25 -5.52
CA GLY A 40 3.74 9.22 -6.57
C GLY A 40 4.33 8.87 -7.94
N MET A 41 5.05 7.74 -8.08
CA MET A 41 5.53 7.25 -9.37
C MET A 41 4.45 6.43 -10.08
N THR A 42 4.65 6.17 -11.37
CA THR A 42 3.69 5.43 -12.20
C THR A 42 4.16 3.98 -12.41
N LEU A 43 3.29 3.00 -12.16
CA LEU A 43 3.59 1.60 -12.42
C LEU A 43 3.82 1.31 -13.92
N ALA A 44 4.90 0.59 -14.21
CA ALA A 44 5.28 0.25 -15.56
C ALA A 44 4.49 -0.92 -16.15
N LYS A 45 4.10 -1.87 -15.30
CA LYS A 45 3.37 -3.11 -15.60
C LYS A 45 2.44 -3.49 -14.44
N ASP A 46 1.54 -4.44 -14.70
CA ASP A 46 0.69 -5.05 -13.68
C ASP A 46 1.55 -5.78 -12.64
N ILE A 47 1.10 -5.75 -11.38
CA ILE A 47 1.69 -6.47 -10.26
C ILE A 47 0.78 -7.63 -9.91
N ILE A 48 1.34 -8.83 -9.96
CA ILE A 48 0.67 -10.09 -9.68
C ILE A 48 1.13 -10.58 -8.31
N SER A 49 0.20 -11.02 -7.46
CA SER A 49 0.56 -11.56 -6.15
C SER A 49 1.28 -12.91 -6.29
N PRO A 50 2.49 -13.07 -5.73
CA PRO A 50 3.16 -14.38 -5.70
C PRO A 50 2.60 -15.31 -4.61
N ILE A 51 1.81 -14.79 -3.68
CA ILE A 51 1.32 -15.53 -2.50
C ILE A 51 -0.18 -15.37 -2.32
N ASN A 52 -0.75 -16.24 -1.49
CA ASN A 52 -2.08 -16.01 -0.93
C ASN A 52 -1.97 -15.12 0.31
N VAL A 53 -2.93 -14.24 0.52
CA VAL A 53 -3.08 -13.45 1.73
C VAL A 53 -4.49 -13.71 2.30
N PRO A 54 -4.61 -14.29 3.51
CA PRO A 54 -3.54 -14.91 4.29
C PRO A 54 -2.95 -16.16 3.59
N PRO A 55 -1.71 -16.59 3.93
CA PRO A 55 -1.05 -17.73 3.28
C PRO A 55 -1.60 -19.11 3.71
N LEU A 56 -2.25 -19.16 4.88
CA LEU A 56 -2.91 -20.32 5.48
C LEU A 56 -4.27 -19.87 6.03
N ASN A 57 -5.16 -20.82 6.29
CA ASN A 57 -6.34 -20.54 7.09
C ASN A 57 -5.88 -20.11 8.49
N ASN A 58 -6.40 -19.00 9.02
CA ASN A 58 -6.03 -18.52 10.34
C ASN A 58 -7.24 -18.02 11.14
N SER A 59 -7.05 -17.90 12.46
CA SER A 59 -8.11 -17.48 13.35
C SER A 59 -8.50 -16.01 13.15
N ALA A 60 -9.79 -15.74 13.02
CA ALA A 60 -10.33 -14.37 12.98
C ALA A 60 -10.48 -13.73 14.37
N MET A 61 -10.43 -14.54 15.44
CA MET A 61 -10.70 -14.14 16.82
C MET A 61 -9.75 -14.85 17.80
N ASP A 62 -9.60 -14.31 19.00
CA ASP A 62 -9.00 -15.06 20.11
C ASP A 62 -10.03 -16.06 20.67
N GLY A 63 -9.64 -17.33 20.84
CA GLY A 63 -10.61 -18.37 21.13
C GLY A 63 -10.04 -19.77 21.32
N TYR A 64 -10.89 -20.75 21.06
CA TYR A 64 -10.56 -22.17 21.03
C TYR A 64 -10.86 -22.75 19.65
N ALA A 65 -9.83 -23.30 19.01
CA ALA A 65 -9.98 -24.10 17.81
C ALA A 65 -10.55 -25.47 18.21
N ILE A 66 -11.64 -25.88 17.55
CA ILE A 66 -12.40 -27.09 17.88
C ILE A 66 -12.91 -27.79 16.61
N ILE A 67 -13.48 -28.98 16.81
CA ILE A 67 -14.31 -29.65 15.80
C ILE A 67 -15.75 -29.20 15.98
N SER A 68 -16.29 -28.48 15.00
CA SER A 68 -17.65 -27.91 15.00
C SER A 68 -18.72 -28.96 15.30
N LEU A 69 -18.52 -30.20 14.82
CA LEU A 69 -19.42 -31.33 15.03
C LEU A 69 -19.59 -31.71 16.50
N ASP A 70 -18.59 -31.50 17.36
CA ASP A 70 -18.68 -31.76 18.80
C ASP A 70 -19.77 -30.88 19.45
N THR A 71 -20.00 -29.68 18.91
CA THR A 71 -21.04 -28.75 19.39
C THR A 71 -22.43 -29.12 18.90
N LYS A 72 -22.55 -29.87 17.81
CA LYS A 72 -23.84 -30.29 17.23
C LYS A 72 -24.39 -31.55 17.89
N ASN A 73 -23.50 -32.46 18.30
CA ASN A 73 -23.88 -33.79 18.83
C ASN A 73 -24.33 -33.80 20.31
N LYS A 74 -24.24 -32.67 21.04
CA LYS A 74 -24.69 -32.58 22.44
C LYS A 74 -25.78 -31.52 22.61
N ILE A 75 -27.03 -31.92 22.36
CA ILE A 75 -28.22 -31.05 22.47
C ILE A 75 -28.95 -31.19 23.82
N LEU A 76 -28.61 -32.12 24.72
CA LEU A 76 -29.58 -32.51 25.76
C LEU A 76 -29.16 -32.33 27.24
N THR A 77 -27.92 -32.00 27.60
CA THR A 77 -27.50 -32.00 29.03
C THR A 77 -26.77 -30.77 29.57
N ASN A 78 -26.67 -29.68 28.79
CA ASN A 78 -25.99 -28.41 29.15
C ASN A 78 -24.48 -28.54 29.43
N LEU A 79 -23.69 -27.80 28.64
CA LEU A 79 -22.22 -27.62 28.64
C LEU A 79 -21.42 -28.76 27.99
N LEU A 80 -20.92 -28.50 26.78
CA LEU A 80 -19.87 -29.30 26.15
C LEU A 80 -18.54 -28.89 26.78
N GLU A 81 -17.95 -29.77 27.58
CA GLU A 81 -16.59 -29.59 28.10
C GLU A 81 -15.57 -30.25 27.15
N LEU A 82 -14.56 -29.50 26.73
CA LEU A 82 -13.46 -29.95 25.88
C LEU A 82 -12.13 -29.92 26.64
N GLU A 83 -11.25 -30.87 26.36
CA GLU A 83 -9.88 -30.89 26.87
C GLU A 83 -9.01 -29.89 26.09
N VAL A 84 -8.37 -28.96 26.79
CA VAL A 84 -7.43 -28.01 26.19
C VAL A 84 -6.06 -28.65 26.13
N ILE A 85 -5.67 -29.10 24.95
CA ILE A 85 -4.43 -29.87 24.75
C ILE A 85 -3.20 -28.98 24.48
N GLY A 86 -3.35 -27.65 24.46
CA GLY A 86 -2.27 -26.71 24.21
C GLY A 86 -2.74 -25.30 23.81
N THR A 87 -1.78 -24.49 23.36
CA THR A 87 -2.02 -23.13 22.87
C THR A 87 -1.22 -22.88 21.59
N VAL A 88 -1.79 -22.11 20.66
CA VAL A 88 -1.13 -21.67 19.42
C VAL A 88 -1.18 -20.16 19.35
N ALA A 89 -0.01 -19.52 19.42
CA ALA A 89 0.11 -18.08 19.29
C ALA A 89 0.22 -17.64 17.82
N ALA A 90 0.03 -16.34 17.56
CA ALA A 90 0.24 -15.77 16.24
C ALA A 90 1.70 -15.96 15.80
N GLY A 91 1.89 -16.50 14.60
CA GLY A 91 3.22 -16.82 14.06
C GLY A 91 3.73 -18.22 14.37
N GLU A 92 3.00 -19.02 15.16
CA GLU A 92 3.34 -20.42 15.46
C GLU A 92 2.45 -21.40 14.68
N ILE A 93 2.94 -22.62 14.47
CA ILE A 93 2.15 -23.73 13.93
C ILE A 93 2.13 -24.83 14.98
N SER A 94 0.94 -25.30 15.34
CA SER A 94 0.77 -26.44 16.23
C SER A 94 1.26 -27.74 15.56
N ASP A 95 2.05 -28.52 16.28
CA ASP A 95 2.38 -29.91 15.96
C ASP A 95 1.28 -30.90 16.38
N LYS A 96 0.33 -30.45 17.21
CA LYS A 96 -0.80 -31.24 17.68
C LYS A 96 -1.96 -31.20 16.68
N THR A 97 -2.58 -32.35 16.49
CA THR A 97 -3.85 -32.53 15.78
C THR A 97 -4.99 -32.64 16.78
N ILE A 98 -6.01 -31.82 16.63
CA ILE A 98 -7.21 -31.86 17.47
C ILE A 98 -8.04 -33.08 17.12
N GLN A 99 -8.48 -33.82 18.14
CA GLN A 99 -9.46 -34.90 18.04
C GLN A 99 -10.79 -34.49 18.67
N SER A 100 -11.85 -35.27 18.44
CA SER A 100 -13.16 -35.02 19.05
C SER A 100 -13.06 -34.99 20.58
N GLY A 101 -13.68 -33.99 21.20
CA GLY A 101 -13.58 -33.72 22.63
C GLY A 101 -12.36 -32.89 23.05
N GLN A 102 -11.52 -32.46 22.11
CA GLN A 102 -10.33 -31.66 22.37
C GLN A 102 -10.44 -30.26 21.76
N ALA A 103 -9.63 -29.34 22.28
CA ALA A 103 -9.50 -27.97 21.83
C ALA A 103 -8.05 -27.49 21.94
N LEU A 104 -7.66 -26.55 21.07
CA LEU A 104 -6.45 -25.74 21.28
C LEU A 104 -6.87 -24.30 21.51
N ARG A 105 -6.30 -23.68 22.55
CA ARG A 105 -6.42 -22.22 22.73
C ARG A 105 -5.67 -21.54 21.60
N ILE A 106 -6.29 -20.62 20.88
CA ILE A 106 -5.74 -20.03 19.67
C ILE A 106 -5.90 -18.50 19.70
N MET A 107 -4.85 -17.80 19.30
CA MET A 107 -4.85 -16.33 19.18
C MET A 107 -5.21 -15.91 17.75
N THR A 108 -5.71 -14.68 17.61
CA THR A 108 -6.03 -14.05 16.33
C THR A 108 -4.83 -14.06 15.41
N GLY A 109 -5.04 -14.47 14.16
CA GLY A 109 -4.00 -14.58 13.14
C GLY A 109 -3.15 -15.85 13.21
N ALA A 110 -3.28 -16.68 14.25
CA ALA A 110 -2.62 -17.98 14.30
C ALA A 110 -3.24 -18.96 13.28
N PRO A 111 -2.42 -19.76 12.55
CA PRO A 111 -2.90 -20.81 11.66
C PRO A 111 -3.85 -21.79 12.34
N ILE A 112 -4.90 -22.21 11.62
CA ILE A 112 -5.86 -23.19 12.13
C ILE A 112 -5.18 -24.56 12.30
N PRO A 113 -5.19 -25.16 13.50
CA PRO A 113 -4.56 -26.45 13.75
C PRO A 113 -5.23 -27.59 12.99
N SER A 114 -4.43 -28.60 12.65
CA SER A 114 -4.93 -29.82 12.01
C SER A 114 -6.03 -30.46 12.84
N GLY A 115 -7.07 -30.96 12.17
CA GLY A 115 -8.20 -31.61 12.82
C GLY A 115 -9.27 -30.66 13.38
N SER A 116 -9.09 -29.33 13.30
CA SER A 116 -10.16 -28.36 13.63
C SER A 116 -10.73 -27.68 12.40
N ASP A 117 -11.99 -27.24 12.50
CA ASP A 117 -12.74 -26.59 11.41
C ASP A 117 -13.51 -25.34 11.87
N ALA A 118 -13.42 -24.96 13.15
CA ALA A 118 -14.06 -23.74 13.67
C ALA A 118 -13.30 -23.17 14.88
N VAL A 119 -13.49 -21.87 15.14
CA VAL A 119 -12.98 -21.20 16.35
C VAL A 119 -14.14 -20.65 17.17
N VAL A 120 -14.19 -20.98 18.46
CA VAL A 120 -15.12 -20.42 19.44
C VAL A 120 -14.44 -19.26 20.18
N PRO A 121 -14.95 -18.01 20.12
CA PRO A 121 -14.38 -16.88 20.85
C PRO A 121 -14.41 -17.09 22.37
N PHE A 122 -13.47 -16.50 23.09
CA PHE A 122 -13.40 -16.62 24.56
C PHE A 122 -14.69 -16.22 25.27
N GLU A 123 -15.40 -15.22 24.75
CA GLU A 123 -16.66 -14.72 25.27
C GLU A 123 -17.79 -15.77 25.21
N LYS A 124 -17.66 -16.76 24.32
CA LYS A 124 -18.60 -17.90 24.20
C LYS A 124 -18.13 -19.14 24.99
N THR A 125 -17.20 -18.96 25.93
CA THR A 125 -16.68 -20.02 26.81
C THR A 125 -16.76 -19.63 28.28
N ASP A 126 -16.47 -20.58 29.18
CA ASP A 126 -16.38 -20.31 30.62
C ASP A 126 -14.97 -19.88 31.09
N GLU A 127 -14.04 -19.52 30.20
CA GLU A 127 -12.64 -19.21 30.52
C GLU A 127 -12.53 -18.12 31.59
N GLN A 128 -13.24 -17.01 31.41
CA GLN A 128 -13.22 -15.90 32.38
C GLN A 128 -13.71 -16.35 33.76
N LYS A 129 -14.77 -17.18 33.82
CA LYS A 129 -15.31 -17.71 35.08
C LYS A 129 -14.33 -18.67 35.75
N ARG A 130 -13.61 -19.48 34.98
CA ARG A 130 -12.56 -20.39 35.48
C ARG A 130 -11.38 -19.61 36.06
N LYS A 131 -10.90 -18.59 35.33
CA LYS A 131 -9.83 -17.69 35.81
C LYS A 131 -10.18 -17.01 37.13
N LEU A 132 -11.39 -16.47 37.27
CA LEU A 132 -11.85 -15.84 38.51
C LEU A 132 -11.93 -16.81 39.70
N ARG A 133 -12.14 -18.10 39.43
CA ARG A 133 -12.20 -19.16 40.46
C ARG A 133 -10.84 -19.80 40.75
N GLY A 134 -9.77 -19.41 40.06
CA GLY A 134 -8.46 -20.06 40.14
C GLY A 134 -8.48 -21.51 39.63
N SER A 135 -9.42 -21.85 38.75
CA SER A 135 -9.57 -23.20 38.18
C SER A 135 -8.50 -23.47 37.10
N SER A 136 -8.26 -24.75 36.82
CA SER A 136 -7.35 -25.17 35.75
C SER A 136 -7.88 -24.86 34.35
N ASP A 137 -7.00 -24.40 33.47
CA ASP A 137 -7.26 -24.16 32.04
C ASP A 137 -7.19 -25.44 31.18
N ARG A 138 -7.04 -26.63 31.79
CA ARG A 138 -6.98 -27.92 31.07
C ARG A 138 -8.30 -28.32 30.43
N LYS A 139 -9.41 -27.71 30.83
CA LYS A 139 -10.73 -27.97 30.28
C LYS A 139 -11.50 -26.67 30.12
N ILE A 140 -12.30 -26.58 29.06
CA ILE A 140 -13.13 -25.43 28.77
C ILE A 140 -14.55 -25.87 28.43
N SER A 141 -15.54 -25.14 28.93
CA SER A 141 -16.94 -25.34 28.54
C SER A 141 -17.31 -24.42 27.40
N ILE A 142 -17.81 -24.99 26.31
CA ILE A 142 -18.33 -24.27 25.15
C ILE A 142 -19.82 -23.98 25.38
N MET A 143 -20.20 -22.70 25.27
CA MET A 143 -21.55 -22.20 25.56
C MET A 143 -22.38 -21.93 24.31
N ALA A 144 -21.83 -22.15 23.11
CA ALA A 144 -22.50 -21.88 21.84
C ALA A 144 -22.28 -23.03 20.85
N LYS A 145 -23.26 -23.23 19.97
CA LYS A 145 -23.07 -24.02 18.74
C LYS A 145 -22.25 -23.20 17.76
N VAL A 146 -21.35 -23.85 17.03
CA VAL A 146 -20.61 -23.22 15.93
C VAL A 146 -20.70 -24.07 14.67
N ASP A 147 -20.69 -23.40 13.53
CA ASP A 147 -20.64 -24.05 12.23
C ASP A 147 -19.19 -24.20 11.72
N SER A 148 -18.98 -25.16 10.83
CA SER A 148 -17.70 -25.33 10.14
C SER A 148 -17.37 -24.05 9.37
N GLY A 149 -16.14 -23.57 9.53
CA GLY A 149 -15.63 -22.33 8.96
C GLY A 149 -15.88 -21.07 9.81
N GLU A 150 -16.61 -21.16 10.92
CA GLU A 150 -16.90 -19.99 11.74
C GLU A 150 -15.64 -19.44 12.41
N ASN A 151 -15.46 -18.12 12.32
CA ASN A 151 -14.30 -17.37 12.84
C ASN A 151 -12.95 -17.84 12.26
N ILE A 152 -12.95 -18.39 11.04
CA ILE A 152 -11.74 -18.69 10.27
C ILE A 152 -11.67 -17.73 9.09
N ARG A 153 -10.52 -17.08 8.90
CA ARG A 153 -10.19 -16.43 7.63
C ARG A 153 -9.49 -17.44 6.75
N PHE A 154 -10.01 -17.65 5.56
CA PHE A 154 -9.51 -18.68 4.66
C PHE A 154 -8.27 -18.21 3.91
N LYS A 155 -7.42 -19.17 3.55
CA LYS A 155 -6.26 -18.93 2.70
C LYS A 155 -6.68 -18.19 1.42
N GLY A 156 -6.02 -17.07 1.16
CA GLY A 156 -6.27 -16.26 -0.03
C GLY A 156 -7.56 -15.45 -0.02
N GLU A 157 -8.28 -15.38 1.10
CA GLU A 157 -9.52 -14.62 1.23
C GLU A 157 -9.35 -13.13 0.86
N ASP A 158 -8.21 -12.53 1.20
CA ASP A 158 -7.92 -11.13 0.82
C ASP A 158 -7.35 -11.06 -0.61
N ILE A 159 -6.33 -11.88 -0.91
CA ILE A 159 -5.62 -11.89 -2.18
C ILE A 159 -5.24 -13.33 -2.54
N PHE A 160 -5.67 -13.80 -3.70
CA PHE A 160 -5.22 -15.07 -4.25
C PHE A 160 -3.85 -14.95 -4.93
N ALA A 161 -3.02 -15.98 -4.80
CA ALA A 161 -1.81 -16.10 -5.60
C ALA A 161 -2.19 -16.10 -7.09
N GLY A 162 -1.48 -15.30 -7.90
CA GLY A 162 -1.77 -15.11 -9.31
C GLY A 162 -2.77 -13.98 -9.61
N ALA A 163 -3.41 -13.38 -8.61
CA ALA A 163 -4.28 -12.22 -8.83
C ALA A 163 -3.47 -10.96 -9.16
N THR A 164 -3.97 -10.14 -10.10
CA THR A 164 -3.45 -8.79 -10.33
C THR A 164 -3.89 -7.87 -9.20
N VAL A 165 -2.94 -7.40 -8.39
CA VAL A 165 -3.20 -6.55 -7.22
C VAL A 165 -3.03 -5.07 -7.50
N LEU A 166 -2.20 -4.71 -8.49
CA LEU A 166 -2.01 -3.34 -8.95
C LEU A 166 -1.90 -3.31 -10.47
N HIS A 167 -2.61 -2.39 -11.12
CA HIS A 167 -2.60 -2.27 -12.57
C HIS A 167 -1.50 -1.32 -13.07
N LYS A 168 -0.97 -1.62 -14.25
CA LYS A 168 -0.10 -0.77 -15.06
C LYS A 168 -0.69 0.64 -15.19
N ASN A 169 0.18 1.64 -15.28
CA ASN A 169 -0.14 3.06 -15.41
C ASN A 169 -0.85 3.69 -14.19
N LYS A 170 -1.02 2.94 -13.10
CA LYS A 170 -1.49 3.50 -11.83
C LYS A 170 -0.43 4.40 -11.21
N ILE A 171 -0.85 5.56 -10.70
CA ILE A 171 -0.04 6.38 -9.80
C ILE A 171 -0.05 5.73 -8.42
N ILE A 172 1.12 5.44 -7.90
CA ILE A 172 1.31 4.71 -6.64
C ILE A 172 0.97 5.61 -5.45
N ARG A 173 0.06 5.12 -4.60
CA ARG A 173 -0.43 5.75 -3.36
C ARG A 173 0.05 4.97 -2.13
N PRO A 174 -0.10 5.51 -0.90
CA PRO A 174 0.32 4.81 0.31
C PRO A 174 -0.30 3.42 0.46
N ALA A 175 -1.58 3.25 0.12
CA ALA A 175 -2.25 1.95 0.15
C ALA A 175 -1.63 0.93 -0.84
N ASP A 176 -1.17 1.39 -2.01
CA ASP A 176 -0.53 0.52 -3.00
C ASP A 176 0.84 0.03 -2.51
N ILE A 177 1.57 0.87 -1.78
CA ILE A 177 2.80 0.48 -1.08
C ILE A 177 2.50 -0.60 -0.03
N GLY A 178 1.43 -0.42 0.75
CA GLY A 178 0.98 -1.40 1.72
C GLY A 178 0.64 -2.75 1.09
N VAL A 179 -0.09 -2.75 -0.04
CA VAL A 179 -0.41 -3.96 -0.80
C VAL A 179 0.85 -4.63 -1.33
N ALA A 180 1.77 -3.88 -1.95
CA ALA A 180 3.02 -4.46 -2.46
C ALA A 180 3.86 -5.08 -1.33
N ALA A 181 3.92 -4.42 -0.17
CA ALA A 181 4.64 -4.92 1.00
C ALA A 181 3.96 -6.17 1.61
N SER A 182 2.62 -6.22 1.67
CA SER A 182 1.89 -7.36 2.25
C SER A 182 2.06 -8.65 1.44
N ILE A 183 2.33 -8.53 0.14
CA ILE A 183 2.64 -9.67 -0.73
C ILE A 183 4.17 -9.94 -0.86
N GLY A 184 4.98 -9.29 -0.02
CA GLY A 184 6.42 -9.55 0.10
C GLY A 184 7.31 -8.87 -0.93
N LEU A 185 6.81 -7.89 -1.71
CA LEU A 185 7.64 -7.18 -2.67
C LEU A 185 8.49 -6.11 -1.99
N THR A 186 9.76 -6.02 -2.38
CA THR A 186 10.68 -4.97 -1.92
C THR A 186 10.89 -3.87 -2.96
N HIS A 187 10.58 -4.16 -4.23
CA HIS A 187 10.76 -3.26 -5.36
C HIS A 187 9.54 -3.29 -6.28
N LEU A 188 9.27 -2.18 -6.95
CA LEU A 188 8.24 -2.08 -7.97
C LEU A 188 8.83 -1.62 -9.32
N PRO A 189 8.34 -2.18 -10.43
CA PRO A 189 8.66 -1.71 -11.77
C PRO A 189 7.89 -0.41 -12.04
N VAL A 190 8.59 0.72 -12.07
CA VAL A 190 8.00 2.04 -12.23
C VAL A 190 8.61 2.76 -13.42
N ILE A 191 7.89 3.73 -13.96
CA ILE A 191 8.45 4.67 -14.94
C ILE A 191 9.28 5.68 -14.18
N ARG A 192 10.56 5.81 -14.57
CA ARG A 192 11.47 6.76 -13.92
C ARG A 192 10.90 8.18 -14.00
N ARG A 193 11.20 8.99 -12.99
CA ARG A 193 10.75 10.40 -12.99
C ARG A 193 11.46 11.19 -14.09
N PRO A 194 10.76 12.09 -14.79
CA PRO A 194 11.42 13.04 -15.68
C PRO A 194 12.27 14.00 -14.85
N VAL A 195 13.52 14.20 -15.27
CA VAL A 195 14.38 15.27 -14.73
C VAL A 195 14.20 16.47 -15.63
N ILE A 196 13.74 17.59 -15.08
CA ILE A 196 13.43 18.80 -15.83
C ILE A 196 14.41 19.90 -15.42
N ALA A 197 15.31 20.23 -16.34
CA ALA A 197 16.15 21.42 -16.23
C ALA A 197 15.29 22.68 -16.37
N ILE A 198 15.50 23.64 -15.48
CA ILE A 198 14.78 24.91 -15.45
C ILE A 198 15.84 26.00 -15.35
N PHE A 199 15.93 26.84 -16.36
CA PHE A 199 16.77 28.03 -16.33
C PHE A 199 15.90 29.25 -16.61
N SER A 200 16.40 30.42 -16.24
CA SER A 200 15.77 31.71 -16.53
C SER A 200 16.74 32.57 -17.32
N THR A 201 16.21 33.51 -18.08
CA THR A 201 16.98 34.48 -18.84
C THR A 201 16.47 35.87 -18.47
N GLY A 202 17.38 36.80 -18.22
CA GLY A 202 16.98 38.17 -17.92
C GLY A 202 18.06 38.90 -17.15
N ASN A 203 18.50 40.03 -17.70
CA ASN A 203 19.52 40.86 -17.07
C ASN A 203 19.01 41.51 -15.78
N GLU A 204 17.70 41.59 -15.57
CA GLU A 204 17.06 42.11 -14.37
C GLU A 204 17.01 41.10 -13.21
N LEU A 205 17.22 39.81 -13.49
CA LEU A 205 16.98 38.73 -12.53
C LEU A 205 18.13 38.58 -11.54
N VAL A 206 17.77 38.29 -10.28
CA VAL A 206 18.68 37.93 -9.19
C VAL A 206 18.10 36.75 -8.42
N GLU A 207 18.95 35.81 -8.01
CA GLU A 207 18.50 34.66 -7.24
C GLU A 207 18.06 35.04 -5.81
N PRO A 208 16.97 34.44 -5.27
CA PRO A 208 16.56 34.64 -3.88
C PRO A 208 17.70 34.34 -2.89
N GLY A 209 17.87 35.22 -1.90
CA GLY A 209 18.96 35.15 -0.91
C GLY A 209 20.13 36.08 -1.20
N ASN A 210 20.29 36.52 -2.46
CA ASN A 210 21.25 37.56 -2.81
C ASN A 210 20.67 38.96 -2.53
N LYS A 211 21.56 39.96 -2.40
CA LYS A 211 21.16 41.36 -2.25
C LYS A 211 20.48 41.87 -3.51
N LEU A 212 19.31 42.48 -3.35
CA LEU A 212 18.60 43.15 -4.44
C LEU A 212 19.23 44.51 -4.73
N ASN A 213 19.73 44.70 -5.95
CA ASN A 213 20.22 45.99 -6.44
C ASN A 213 19.11 46.76 -7.16
N GLU A 214 19.30 48.07 -7.33
CA GLU A 214 18.36 48.91 -8.06
C GLU A 214 18.15 48.39 -9.51
N GLY A 215 16.90 48.36 -9.96
CA GLY A 215 16.53 47.83 -11.27
C GLY A 215 16.54 46.30 -11.39
N LYS A 216 16.83 45.57 -10.31
CA LYS A 216 16.76 44.09 -10.27
C LYS A 216 15.46 43.59 -9.62
N ILE A 217 15.05 42.39 -9.99
CA ILE A 217 13.93 41.65 -9.39
C ILE A 217 14.36 40.21 -9.08
N TYR A 218 13.67 39.55 -8.16
CA TYR A 218 13.97 38.16 -7.83
C TYR A 218 13.41 37.19 -8.87
N ASN A 219 14.18 36.14 -9.16
CA ASN A 219 13.75 35.02 -9.99
C ASN A 219 12.69 34.17 -9.25
N SER A 220 11.41 34.54 -9.36
CA SER A 220 10.30 33.81 -8.73
C SER A 220 9.73 32.69 -9.62
N ASN A 221 9.87 32.84 -10.94
CA ASN A 221 9.28 31.92 -11.92
C ASN A 221 9.97 30.57 -11.91
N ALA A 222 11.30 30.51 -11.83
CA ALA A 222 12.03 29.25 -11.74
C ALA A 222 11.56 28.40 -10.55
N PHE A 223 11.36 29.02 -9.39
CA PHE A 223 10.89 28.35 -8.17
C PHE A 223 9.43 27.90 -8.28
N THR A 224 8.58 28.71 -8.91
CA THR A 224 7.18 28.35 -9.18
C THR A 224 7.10 27.12 -10.10
N ILE A 225 7.83 27.14 -11.21
CA ILE A 225 7.87 26.04 -12.19
C ILE A 225 8.49 24.78 -11.56
N ALA A 226 9.58 24.92 -10.80
CA ALA A 226 10.21 23.80 -10.11
C ALA A 226 9.26 23.11 -9.12
N SER A 227 8.46 23.90 -8.41
CA SER A 227 7.44 23.40 -7.49
C SER A 227 6.32 22.68 -8.25
N MET A 228 5.87 23.22 -9.40
CA MET A 228 4.91 22.55 -10.27
C MET A 228 5.44 21.22 -10.79
N VAL A 229 6.67 21.17 -11.31
CA VAL A 229 7.32 19.92 -11.75
C VAL A 229 7.30 18.87 -10.65
N SER A 230 7.67 19.26 -9.42
CA SER A 230 7.64 18.35 -8.25
C SER A 230 6.24 17.85 -7.95
N SER A 231 5.23 18.73 -7.98
CA SER A 231 3.82 18.38 -7.72
C SER A 231 3.23 17.41 -8.74
N TYR A 232 3.73 17.44 -9.98
CA TYR A 232 3.35 16.52 -11.06
C TYR A 232 4.30 15.30 -11.19
N GLY A 233 5.18 15.09 -10.21
CA GLY A 233 5.99 13.87 -10.09
C GLY A 233 7.36 13.91 -10.78
N GLY A 234 7.72 15.03 -11.41
CA GLY A 234 9.07 15.24 -11.95
C GLY A 234 10.11 15.58 -10.89
N LEU A 235 11.36 15.66 -11.32
CA LEU A 235 12.51 16.10 -10.52
C LEU A 235 13.03 17.41 -11.13
N PRO A 236 12.76 18.58 -10.51
CA PRO A 236 13.26 19.84 -11.03
C PRO A 236 14.77 19.96 -10.77
N LYS A 237 15.49 20.56 -11.72
CA LYS A 237 16.87 21.00 -11.58
C LYS A 237 16.94 22.46 -12.02
N ILE A 238 16.94 23.37 -11.05
CA ILE A 238 17.17 24.79 -11.33
C ILE A 238 18.64 24.95 -11.72
N ILE A 239 18.88 25.55 -12.88
CA ILE A 239 20.18 25.92 -13.43
C ILE A 239 20.32 27.44 -13.27
N ASP A 240 21.56 27.92 -13.20
CA ASP A 240 21.86 29.34 -13.06
C ASP A 240 21.18 30.18 -14.15
N THR A 241 20.75 31.38 -13.74
CA THR A 241 20.15 32.36 -14.65
C THR A 241 21.19 32.81 -15.67
N ALA A 242 20.84 32.73 -16.95
CA ALA A 242 21.67 33.21 -18.04
C ALA A 242 21.40 34.70 -18.31
N GLU A 243 22.43 35.44 -18.69
CA GLU A 243 22.29 36.77 -19.25
C GLU A 243 21.48 36.73 -20.55
N ASP A 244 20.87 37.85 -20.91
CA ASP A 244 20.13 37.99 -22.18
C ASP A 244 21.11 38.17 -23.35
N SER A 245 21.91 37.15 -23.60
CA SER A 245 22.83 37.06 -24.73
C SER A 245 22.78 35.67 -25.35
N PHE A 246 22.95 35.61 -26.67
CA PHE A 246 22.95 34.34 -27.40
C PHE A 246 23.99 33.35 -26.84
N GLN A 247 25.19 33.85 -26.51
CA GLN A 247 26.26 33.03 -25.96
C GLN A 247 25.88 32.44 -24.59
N ALA A 248 25.42 33.28 -23.65
CA ALA A 248 25.06 32.82 -22.31
C ALA A 248 23.91 31.81 -22.33
N VAL A 249 22.90 32.03 -23.17
CA VAL A 249 21.78 31.09 -23.33
C VAL A 249 22.25 29.77 -23.95
N ASN A 250 23.13 29.81 -24.94
CA ASN A 250 23.63 28.60 -25.60
C ASN A 250 24.58 27.78 -24.70
N GLU A 251 25.30 28.42 -23.77
CA GLU A 251 26.12 27.71 -22.77
C GLU A 251 25.26 27.07 -21.67
N ALA A 252 24.05 27.58 -21.42
CA ALA A 252 23.14 27.09 -20.39
C ALA A 252 22.27 25.88 -20.81
N ILE A 253 22.09 25.65 -22.12
CA ILE A 253 21.26 24.59 -22.72
C ILE A 253 22.09 23.34 -23.02
#